data_AF-A0AAP8HTU3-F1
#
_entry.id   AF-A0AAP8HTU3-F1
#
_cell.length_a   1.000
_cell.length_b   1.000
_cell.length_c   1.000
_cell.angle_alpha   90.00
_cell.angle_beta   90.00
_cell.angle_gamma   90.00
#
_symmetry.space_group_name_H-M   'P 1'
#
loop_
_entity.id
_entity.type
_entity.pdbx_description
1 polymer ?
#
loop_
_entity_poly.entity_id
_entity_poly.type
_entity_poly.pdbx_seq_one_letter_code
_entity_poly.pdbx_strand_id
1 'polypeptide(L)'
;ACRAGTLMTATAAVGIIARPVDIVSGQKFLDGEDDLDFVLPSRLPVAWQRYWHSGNPGDGVLGRGWNLFWESSLQPYQDGLVWRAPSGDFVAFPMVPR
;
A
#
# COMPACT_ATOMS: atom_id res chain seq x y z
N ALA A 1 32.50 -22.76 -31.90
CA ALA A 1 31.11 -22.67 -32.37
C ALA A 1 30.21 -23.40 -31.37
N CYS A 2 29.41 -22.67 -30.60
CA CYS A 2 28.06 -23.08 -30.19
C CYS A 2 27.36 -21.83 -29.63
N ARG A 3 26.31 -21.40 -30.33
CA ARG A 3 25.39 -20.31 -29.95
C ARG A 3 24.16 -20.95 -29.30
N ALA A 4 23.40 -20.10 -28.60
CA ALA A 4 22.08 -20.30 -27.99
C ALA A 4 22.15 -20.68 -26.49
N GLY A 5 21.51 -19.96 -25.57
CA GLY A 5 20.52 -18.91 -25.76
C GLY A 5 20.32 -18.07 -24.51
N THR A 6 19.89 -16.84 -24.77
CA THR A 6 19.25 -15.89 -23.87
C THR A 6 18.31 -16.61 -22.89
N LEU A 7 18.58 -16.51 -21.58
CA LEU A 7 17.59 -16.84 -20.56
C LEU A 7 17.58 -15.79 -19.45
N MET A 8 16.66 -14.85 -19.66
CA MET A 8 15.77 -14.24 -18.67
C MET A 8 16.43 -13.55 -17.48
N THR A 9 16.53 -12.22 -17.59
CA THR A 9 16.31 -11.26 -16.51
C THR A 9 15.17 -11.71 -15.60
N ALA A 10 15.48 -12.43 -14.52
CA ALA A 10 14.49 -12.93 -13.56
C ALA A 10 14.96 -12.83 -12.10
N THR A 11 15.98 -12.02 -11.80
CA THR A 11 16.46 -11.85 -10.41
C THR A 11 15.75 -10.74 -9.63
N ALA A 12 14.94 -9.89 -10.27
CA ALA A 12 14.15 -8.89 -9.53
C ALA A 12 12.80 -9.44 -9.01
N ALA A 13 12.30 -10.56 -9.55
CA ALA A 13 10.96 -11.06 -9.24
C ALA A 13 10.87 -12.00 -8.01
N VAL A 14 12.01 -12.43 -7.45
CA VAL A 14 12.03 -13.30 -6.26
C VAL A 14 11.94 -12.50 -4.95
N GLY A 15 12.21 -11.20 -4.98
CA GLY A 15 12.17 -10.33 -3.79
C GLY A 15 10.75 -10.00 -3.26
N ILE A 16 9.70 -10.32 -4.01
CA ILE A 16 8.30 -9.99 -3.64
C ILE A 16 7.54 -11.20 -3.06
N ILE A 17 8.15 -12.40 -3.05
CA ILE A 17 7.47 -13.65 -2.65
C ILE A 17 7.45 -13.84 -1.11
N ALA A 18 8.05 -12.93 -0.33
CA ALA A 18 7.96 -12.93 1.13
C ALA A 18 7.06 -11.79 1.65
N ARG A 19 5.77 -11.81 1.26
CA ARG A 19 4.72 -11.04 1.97
C ARG A 19 4.79 -11.47 3.45
N PRO A 20 5.17 -10.59 4.39
CA PRO A 20 4.70 -9.21 4.50
C PRO A 20 5.82 -8.16 4.67
N VAL A 21 7.07 -8.37 4.21
CA VAL A 21 8.17 -7.44 4.52
C VAL A 21 8.79 -6.85 3.26
N ASP A 22 8.85 -5.52 3.18
CA ASP A 22 9.66 -4.84 2.16
C ASP A 22 11.15 -5.00 2.48
N ILE A 23 11.90 -5.59 1.56
CA ILE A 23 13.31 -5.92 1.76
C ILE A 23 14.18 -4.66 1.83
N VAL A 24 13.77 -3.58 1.17
CA VAL A 24 14.55 -2.34 1.10
C VAL A 24 14.46 -1.55 2.41
N SER A 25 13.25 -1.38 2.93
CA SER A 25 12.99 -0.60 4.14
C SER A 25 12.93 -1.44 5.42
N GLY A 26 12.76 -2.76 5.32
CA GLY A 26 12.51 -3.66 6.44
C GLY A 26 11.11 -3.51 7.08
N GLN A 27 10.22 -2.72 6.47
CA GLN A 27 8.89 -2.49 6.99
C GLN A 27 7.98 -3.69 6.76
N LYS A 28 7.08 -3.96 7.72
CA LYS A 28 6.04 -4.98 7.60
C LYS A 28 4.71 -4.37 7.18
N PHE A 29 4.04 -5.01 6.24
CA PHE A 29 2.80 -4.59 5.59
C PHE A 29 1.73 -5.68 5.67
N LEU A 30 0.50 -5.30 5.98
CA LEU A 30 -0.70 -6.13 5.86
C LEU A 30 -1.69 -5.33 4.99
N ASP A 31 -1.61 -5.52 3.67
CA ASP A 31 -2.31 -4.69 2.68
C ASP A 31 -2.63 -5.44 1.37
N GLY A 32 -2.43 -6.77 1.35
CA GLY A 32 -2.65 -7.60 0.16
C GLY A 32 -3.98 -8.36 0.19
N GLU A 33 -4.24 -9.11 -0.88
CA GLU A 33 -5.42 -10.00 -0.98
C GLU A 33 -5.48 -11.05 0.15
N ASP A 34 -4.32 -11.49 0.64
CA ASP A 34 -4.23 -12.46 1.75
C ASP A 34 -4.67 -11.84 3.09
N ASP A 35 -4.72 -10.51 3.19
CA ASP A 35 -5.12 -9.73 4.36
C ASP A 35 -6.54 -9.13 4.22
N LEU A 36 -7.28 -9.50 3.16
CA LEU A 36 -8.66 -9.10 2.96
C LEU A 36 -9.55 -9.71 4.05
N ASP A 37 -10.23 -8.87 4.84
CA ASP A 37 -11.06 -9.38 5.95
C ASP A 37 -12.31 -10.10 5.41
N PHE A 38 -13.03 -9.48 4.46
CA PHE A 38 -14.17 -10.09 3.77
C PHE A 38 -14.62 -9.26 2.56
N VAL A 39 -15.41 -9.87 1.68
CA VAL A 39 -16.20 -9.15 0.66
C VAL A 39 -17.67 -9.24 1.01
N LEU A 40 -18.33 -8.09 1.17
CA LEU A 40 -19.78 -8.04 1.35
C LEU A 40 -20.46 -8.29 -0.01
N PRO A 41 -21.22 -9.39 -0.19
CA PRO A 41 -21.88 -9.68 -1.46
C PRO A 41 -22.98 -8.66 -1.73
N SER A 42 -22.88 -7.95 -2.86
CA SER A 42 -23.87 -6.98 -3.31
C SER A 42 -23.70 -6.69 -4.82
N ARG A 43 -24.58 -5.85 -5.40
CA ARG A 43 -24.40 -5.36 -6.79
C ARG A 43 -23.16 -4.47 -6.95
N LEU A 44 -22.73 -3.82 -5.86
CA LEU A 44 -21.48 -3.08 -5.74
C LEU A 44 -20.71 -3.69 -4.55
N PRO A 45 -19.93 -4.76 -4.78
CA PRO A 45 -19.24 -5.47 -3.69
C PRO A 45 -18.34 -4.53 -2.91
N VAL A 46 -18.39 -4.63 -1.58
CA VAL A 46 -17.48 -3.90 -0.70
C VAL A 46 -16.42 -4.87 -0.21
N ALA A 47 -15.20 -4.70 -0.68
CA ALA A 47 -14.03 -5.37 -0.11
C ALA A 47 -13.65 -4.64 1.18
N TRP A 48 -13.93 -5.26 2.32
CA TRP A 48 -13.53 -4.73 3.61
C TRP A 48 -12.15 -5.25 3.96
N GLN A 49 -11.21 -4.32 4.13
CA GLN A 49 -9.84 -4.63 4.49
C GLN A 49 -9.30 -3.58 5.46
N ARG A 50 -8.58 -4.06 6.46
CA ARG A 50 -7.71 -3.25 7.32
C ARG A 50 -6.30 -3.26 6.76
N TYR A 51 -5.70 -2.08 6.71
CA TYR A 51 -4.31 -1.90 6.30
C TYR A 51 -3.45 -1.72 7.53
N TRP A 52 -2.29 -2.37 7.60
CA TRP A 52 -1.31 -2.12 8.66
C TRP A 52 0.11 -2.03 8.15
N HIS A 53 0.80 -0.98 8.57
CA HIS A 53 2.17 -0.68 8.16
C HIS A 53 3.01 -0.39 9.40
N SER A 54 4.06 -1.18 9.64
CA SER A 54 4.93 -0.99 10.83
C SER A 54 5.60 0.37 10.88
N GLY A 55 5.87 0.94 9.70
CA GLY A 55 6.49 2.24 9.53
C GLY A 55 5.53 3.43 9.55
N ASN A 56 4.21 3.20 9.54
CA ASN A 56 3.25 4.28 9.46
C ASN A 56 3.06 4.95 10.84
N PRO A 57 3.41 6.24 11.00
CA PRO A 57 3.28 6.94 12.26
C PRO A 57 1.85 7.39 12.55
N GLY A 58 0.94 7.29 11.57
CA GLY A 58 -0.45 7.71 11.67
C GLY A 58 -1.23 6.92 12.71
N ASP A 59 -2.15 7.61 13.37
CA ASP A 59 -3.05 7.05 14.37
C ASP A 59 -4.48 7.16 13.85
N GLY A 60 -4.97 6.06 13.28
CA GLY A 60 -6.30 5.95 12.70
C GLY A 60 -7.34 5.50 13.73
N VAL A 61 -8.54 5.17 13.25
CA VAL A 61 -9.65 4.73 14.12
C VAL A 61 -9.34 3.43 14.88
N LEU A 62 -8.43 2.62 14.36
CA LEU A 62 -7.99 1.35 14.96
C LEU A 62 -6.65 1.45 15.69
N GLY A 63 -6.11 2.67 15.85
CA GLY A 63 -4.84 2.92 16.50
C GLY A 63 -3.65 3.02 15.54
N ARG A 64 -2.45 3.19 16.12
CA ARG A 64 -1.21 3.43 15.38
C ARG A 64 -0.92 2.38 14.31
N GLY A 65 -0.60 2.85 13.12
CA GLY A 65 -0.20 2.04 11.97
C GLY A 65 -1.37 1.34 11.26
N TRP A 66 -2.57 1.33 11.85
CA TRP A 66 -3.77 0.81 11.22
C TRP A 66 -4.52 1.88 10.44
N ASN A 67 -5.08 1.48 9.30
CA ASN A 67 -5.90 2.34 8.46
C ASN A 67 -7.07 1.56 7.86
N LEU A 68 -8.20 2.22 7.71
CA LEU A 68 -9.32 1.74 6.90
C LEU A 68 -9.42 2.55 5.62
N PHE A 69 -9.84 1.91 4.52
CA PHE A 69 -9.87 2.54 3.19
C PHE A 69 -10.69 3.83 3.12
N TRP A 70 -11.70 3.95 3.98
CA TRP A 70 -12.58 5.12 4.05
C TRP A 70 -11.98 6.29 4.84
N GLU A 71 -10.86 6.12 5.54
CA GLU A 71 -10.13 7.21 6.20
C GLU A 71 -9.28 8.04 5.21
N SER A 72 -9.27 7.66 3.92
CA SER A 72 -8.60 8.37 2.84
C SER A 72 -9.05 9.83 2.78
N SER A 73 -8.09 10.75 2.78
CA SER A 73 -8.35 12.19 2.88
C SER A 73 -7.27 13.02 2.21
N LEU A 74 -7.65 14.21 1.74
CA LEU A 74 -6.69 15.25 1.35
C LEU A 74 -6.36 16.10 2.56
N GLN A 75 -5.07 16.30 2.82
CA GLN A 75 -4.59 17.00 4.00
C GLN A 75 -3.52 18.03 3.60
N PRO A 76 -3.56 19.26 4.15
CA PRO A 76 -2.45 20.18 4.02
C PRO A 76 -1.18 19.59 4.65
N TYR A 77 -0.04 19.76 3.99
CA TYR A 77 1.25 19.37 4.53
C TYR A 77 2.30 20.40 4.11
N GLN A 78 2.85 21.12 5.09
CA GLN A 78 3.70 22.29 4.85
C GLN A 78 2.99 23.27 3.89
N ASP A 79 3.66 23.68 2.81
CA ASP A 79 3.10 24.58 1.78
C ASP A 79 2.37 23.83 0.65
N GLY A 80 2.12 22.54 0.81
CA GLY A 80 1.51 21.67 -0.19
C GLY A 80 0.29 20.91 0.29
N LEU A 81 -0.15 19.96 -0.55
CA LEU A 81 -1.25 19.05 -0.26
C LEU A 81 -0.73 17.62 -0.38
N VAL A 82 -1.16 16.76 0.54
CA VAL A 82 -0.92 15.32 0.46
C VAL A 82 -2.26 14.61 0.46
N TRP A 83 -2.31 13.47 -0.23
CA TRP A 83 -3.36 12.51 -0.12
C TRP A 83 -2.92 11.41 0.84
N ARG A 84 -3.68 11.23 1.93
CA ARG A 84 -3.60 10.02 2.74
C ARG A 84 -4.30 8.92 1.97
N ALA A 85 -3.53 8.01 1.39
CA ALA A 85 -4.06 6.87 0.65
C ALA A 85 -4.81 5.91 1.60
N PRO A 86 -5.66 5.00 1.07
CA PRO A 86 -6.31 3.93 1.84
C PRO A 86 -5.35 3.09 2.70
N SER A 87 -4.13 2.85 2.23
CA SER A 87 -3.07 2.14 2.98
C SER A 87 -2.57 2.93 4.19
N GLY A 88 -2.83 4.24 4.22
CA GLY A 88 -2.41 5.18 5.25
C GLY A 88 -1.12 5.93 4.93
N ASP A 89 -0.46 5.63 3.82
CA ASP A 89 0.71 6.37 3.36
C ASP A 89 0.33 7.75 2.81
N PHE A 90 1.24 8.71 2.90
CA PHE A 90 1.05 10.05 2.35
C PHE A 90 1.71 10.17 0.98
N VAL A 91 0.89 10.48 -0.02
CA VAL A 91 1.33 10.72 -1.40
C VAL A 91 1.19 12.21 -1.70
N ALA A 92 2.22 12.82 -2.27
CA ALA A 92 2.15 14.21 -2.71
C ALA A 92 0.98 14.41 -3.70
N PHE A 93 0.16 15.41 -3.46
CA PHE A 93 -1.02 15.71 -4.27
C PHE A 93 -0.91 17.12 -4.88
N PRO A 94 -1.19 17.30 -6.19
CA PRO A 94 -1.03 18.59 -6.83
C PRO A 94 -2.05 19.62 -6.30
N MET A 95 -1.56 20.82 -6.01
CA MET A 95 -2.43 21.99 -5.81
C MET A 95 -3.04 22.38 -7.15
N VAL A 96 -4.37 22.45 -7.23
CA VAL A 96 -5.09 22.93 -8.41
C VAL A 96 -5.31 24.44 -8.24
N PRO A 97 -4.73 25.30 -9.10
CA PRO A 97 -5.01 26.73 -9.10
C PRO A 97 -6.52 26.97 -9.27
N ARG A 98 -7.04 28.01 -8.61
CA ARG A 98 -8.44 28.44 -8.77
C ARG A 98 -8.67 29.09 -10.12
#